data_AF-A0A2S9FSN6-F1
#
_entry.id   AF-A0A2S9FSN6-F1
#
_cell.length_a   1.000
_cell.length_b   1.000
_cell.length_c   1.000
_cell.angle_alpha   90.00
_cell.angle_beta   90.00
_cell.angle_gamma   90.00
#
_symmetry.space_group_name_H-M   'P 1'
#
loop_
_entity.id
_entity.type
_entity.pdbx_description
1 polymer ?
#
loop_
_entity_poly.entity_id
_entity_poly.type
_entity_poly.pdbx_seq_one_letter_code
_entity_poly.pdbx_strand_id
1 'polypeptide(L)'
;GGRMVAAFTDAERVEGLTDEFPSISVAAYNGANTVLSGPAQDLEAAIAGLTAAGVRCDWLDTSHAFHSALLDPILDEFEAYANRFTFGAPQR
;
A
#
# COMPACT_ATOMS: atom_id res chain seq x y z
N GLY A 1 -12.03 -6.45 -4.33
CA GLY A 1 -11.34 -5.24 -4.84
C GLY A 1 -10.29 -4.81 -3.84
N GLY A 2 -9.28 -4.07 -4.28
CA GLY A 2 -8.22 -3.54 -3.43
C GLY A 2 -8.46 -2.08 -3.04
N ARG A 3 -7.94 -1.66 -1.89
CA ARG A 3 -8.01 -0.27 -1.40
C ARG A 3 -6.68 0.15 -0.78
N MET A 4 -6.56 1.43 -0.43
CA MET A 4 -5.40 2.00 0.24
C MET A 4 -5.83 2.93 1.38
N VAL A 5 -5.01 3.01 2.43
CA VAL A 5 -5.29 3.80 3.64
C VAL A 5 -4.00 4.37 4.20
N ALA A 6 -4.01 5.67 4.54
CA ALA A 6 -2.93 6.32 5.26
C ALA A 6 -3.18 6.23 6.78
N ALA A 7 -2.27 5.63 7.52
CA ALA A 7 -2.30 5.57 8.98
C ALA A 7 -1.30 6.56 9.58
N PHE A 8 -1.78 7.44 10.46
CA PHE A 8 -0.98 8.52 11.07
C PHE A 8 -0.46 8.10 12.45
N THR A 9 0.47 7.16 12.45
CA THR A 9 1.17 6.63 13.64
C THR A 9 2.58 6.20 13.23
N ASP A 10 3.42 5.82 14.21
CA ASP A 10 4.75 5.28 13.95
C ASP A 10 4.73 4.11 12.95
N ALA A 11 5.69 4.10 12.04
CA ALA A 11 5.76 3.14 10.94
C ALA A 11 5.82 1.70 11.44
N GLU A 12 6.60 1.42 12.50
CA GLU A 12 6.73 0.08 13.10
C GLU A 12 5.36 -0.49 13.54
N ARG A 13 4.46 0.36 14.06
CA ARG A 13 3.12 -0.05 14.44
C ARG A 13 2.26 -0.42 13.23
N VAL A 14 2.45 0.27 12.11
CA VAL A 14 1.75 -0.01 10.84
C VAL A 14 2.33 -1.27 10.18
N GLU A 15 3.65 -1.45 10.22
CA GLU A 15 4.34 -2.64 9.73
C GLU A 15 3.86 -3.91 10.44
N GLY A 16 3.69 -3.87 11.76
CA GLY A 16 3.16 -5.01 12.51
C GLY A 16 1.79 -5.51 12.05
N LEU A 17 0.98 -4.67 11.39
CA LEU A 17 -0.28 -5.11 10.77
C LEU A 17 -0.05 -6.04 9.58
N THR A 18 1.08 -5.93 8.88
CA THR A 18 1.40 -6.82 7.75
C THR A 18 1.81 -8.22 8.21
N ASP A 19 2.29 -8.37 9.45
CA ASP A 19 2.54 -9.68 10.06
C ASP A 19 1.23 -10.41 10.40
N GLU A 20 0.23 -9.67 10.90
CA GLU A 20 -1.10 -10.22 11.23
C GLU A 20 -1.96 -10.44 9.96
N PHE A 21 -1.81 -9.58 8.96
CA PHE A 21 -2.53 -9.59 7.70
C PHE A 21 -1.56 -9.70 6.51
N PRO A 22 -1.06 -10.90 6.18
CA PRO A 22 -0.01 -11.09 5.17
C PRO A 22 -0.45 -10.79 3.72
N SER A 23 -1.75 -10.57 3.49
CA SER A 23 -2.31 -10.11 2.22
C SER A 23 -2.22 -8.58 2.04
N ILE A 24 -1.85 -7.84 3.09
CA ILE A 24 -1.66 -6.40 3.09
C ILE A 24 -0.17 -6.09 2.88
N SER A 25 0.12 -5.01 2.18
CA SER A 25 1.47 -4.51 1.95
C SER A 25 1.61 -3.09 2.48
N VAL A 26 2.82 -2.71 2.90
CA VAL A 26 3.17 -1.30 3.07
C VAL A 26 3.41 -0.71 1.69
N ALA A 27 2.57 0.25 1.30
CA ALA A 27 2.64 0.89 0.01
C ALA A 27 3.62 2.07 -0.02
N ALA A 28 3.71 2.84 1.07
CA ALA A 28 4.57 4.02 1.14
C ALA A 28 4.89 4.44 2.59
N TYR A 29 6.07 5.02 2.76
CA TYR A 29 6.50 5.71 3.97
C TYR A 29 6.61 7.21 3.70
N ASN A 30 5.67 8.00 4.24
CA ASN A 30 5.58 9.45 3.98
C ASN A 30 6.10 10.31 5.14
N GLY A 31 6.74 9.70 6.14
CA GLY A 31 7.21 10.35 7.36
C GLY A 31 6.09 10.67 8.35
N ALA A 32 5.08 11.46 7.94
CA ALA A 32 3.93 11.81 8.77
C ALA A 32 2.85 10.72 8.82
N ASN A 33 2.87 9.78 7.87
CA ASN A 33 2.00 8.61 7.81
C ASN A 33 2.69 7.47 7.06
N THR A 34 2.17 6.27 7.26
CA THR A 34 2.50 5.08 6.47
C THR A 34 1.23 4.62 5.76
N VAL A 35 1.35 4.28 4.48
CA VAL A 35 0.21 3.85 3.65
C VAL A 35 0.21 2.33 3.56
N LEU A 36 -0.93 1.72 3.85
CA LEU A 36 -1.18 0.30 3.62
C LEU A 36 -2.05 0.12 2.38
N SER A 37 -1.85 -1.00 1.68
CA SER A 37 -2.66 -1.38 0.53
C SER A 37 -2.88 -2.89 0.49
N GLY A 38 -4.03 -3.32 -0.01
CA GLY A 38 -4.36 -4.74 -0.11
C GLY A 38 -5.84 -4.99 -0.35
N PRO A 39 -6.31 -6.24 -0.15
CA PRO A 39 -7.72 -6.59 -0.20
C PRO A 39 -8.53 -5.72 0.78
N ALA A 40 -9.66 -5.19 0.31
CA ALA A 40 -10.46 -4.24 1.10
C ALA A 40 -10.87 -4.78 2.48
N GLN A 41 -11.28 -6.06 2.55
CA GLN A 41 -11.76 -6.67 3.79
C GLN A 41 -10.65 -6.81 4.84
N ASP A 42 -9.48 -7.31 4.43
CA ASP A 42 -8.34 -7.47 5.33
C ASP A 42 -7.84 -6.10 5.80
N LEU A 43 -7.81 -5.11 4.90
CA LEU A 43 -7.38 -3.75 5.22
C LEU A 43 -8.36 -3.05 6.18
N GLU A 44 -9.66 -3.26 6.02
CA GLU A 44 -10.68 -2.76 6.95
C GLU A 44 -10.55 -3.39 8.34
N ALA A 45 -10.27 -4.70 8.40
CA ALA A 45 -10.04 -5.41 9.66
C ALA A 45 -8.77 -4.92 10.38
N ALA A 46 -7.65 -4.77 9.66
CA ALA A 46 -6.39 -4.30 10.21
C ALA A 46 -6.50 -2.87 10.77
N ILE A 47 -7.18 -1.97 10.05
CA ILE A 47 -7.34 -0.57 10.46
C ILE A 47 -8.36 -0.38 11.59
N ALA A 48 -9.30 -1.30 11.78
CA ALA A 48 -10.28 -1.22 12.86
C ALA A 48 -9.60 -1.10 14.24
N GLY A 49 -8.53 -1.86 14.48
CA GLY A 49 -7.76 -1.80 15.72
C GLY A 49 -7.06 -0.45 15.94
N LEU A 50 -6.46 0.11 14.89
CA LEU A 50 -5.85 1.46 14.95
C LEU A 50 -6.89 2.55 15.21
N THR A 51 -8.02 2.49 14.50
CA THR A 51 -9.10 3.46 14.64
C THR A 51 -9.73 3.40 16.04
N ALA A 52 -9.94 2.19 16.58
CA ALA A 52 -10.43 1.99 17.94
C ALA A 52 -9.45 2.53 19.00
N ALA A 53 -8.14 2.52 18.70
CA ALA A 53 -7.10 3.13 19.54
C ALA A 53 -6.95 4.65 19.33
N GLY A 54 -7.83 5.29 18.56
CA GLY A 54 -7.81 6.73 18.30
C GLY A 54 -6.78 7.20 17.27
N VAL A 55 -6.16 6.28 16.53
CA VAL A 55 -5.23 6.64 15.45
C VAL A 55 -6.03 7.11 14.24
N ARG A 56 -5.69 8.29 13.70
CA ARG A 56 -6.27 8.79 12.45
C ARG A 56 -5.87 7.86 11.30
N CYS A 57 -6.87 7.37 10.57
CA CYS A 57 -6.70 6.56 9.37
C CYS A 57 -7.56 7.16 8.25
N ASP A 58 -6.95 7.55 7.15
CA ASP A 58 -7.62 8.20 6.02
C ASP A 58 -7.61 7.27 4.80
N TRP A 59 -8.80 6.86 4.34
CA TRP A 59 -8.94 6.08 3.12
C TRP A 59 -8.57 6.92 1.90
N LEU A 60 -7.76 6.37 1.00
CA LEU A 60 -7.37 7.05 -0.23
C LEU A 60 -8.41 6.81 -1.33
N ASP A 61 -8.69 7.85 -2.12
CA ASP A 61 -9.55 7.75 -3.31
C ASP A 61 -8.75 7.18 -4.48
N THR A 62 -8.54 5.86 -4.44
CA THR A 62 -7.85 5.10 -5.48
C THR A 62 -8.74 3.99 -6.00
N SER A 63 -8.57 3.67 -7.29
CA SER A 63 -9.33 2.58 -7.93
C SER A 63 -8.79 1.19 -7.57
N HIS A 64 -7.53 1.10 -7.16
CA HIS A 64 -6.82 -0.15 -6.87
C HIS A 64 -5.93 -0.01 -5.63
N ALA A 65 -5.47 -1.15 -5.13
CA ALA A 65 -4.43 -1.24 -4.10
C ALA A 65 -3.04 -1.26 -4.76
N PHE A 66 -2.49 -0.09 -5.08
CA PHE A 66 -1.14 0.00 -5.63
C PHE A 66 -0.09 -0.44 -4.61
N HIS A 67 1.07 -0.90 -5.09
CA HIS A 67 2.16 -1.43 -4.27
C HIS A 67 1.76 -2.62 -3.38
N SER A 68 0.78 -3.43 -3.82
CA SER A 68 0.41 -4.70 -3.19
C SER A 68 0.53 -5.86 -4.17
N ALA A 69 0.50 -7.10 -3.65
CA ALA A 69 0.46 -8.33 -4.46
C ALA A 69 -0.76 -8.40 -5.41
N LEU A 70 -1.77 -7.54 -5.26
CA LEU A 70 -2.86 -7.43 -6.23
C LEU A 70 -2.40 -6.89 -7.60
N LEU A 71 -1.18 -6.35 -7.70
CA LEU A 71 -0.57 -5.98 -8.97
C LEU A 71 0.16 -7.13 -9.67
N ASP A 72 0.40 -8.26 -9.01
CA ASP A 72 1.13 -9.41 -9.59
C ASP A 72 0.61 -9.84 -10.97
N PRO A 73 -0.72 -9.89 -11.24
CA PRO A 73 -1.23 -10.33 -12.53
C PRO A 73 -0.86 -9.43 -13.72
N ILE A 74 -0.47 -8.17 -13.48
CA ILE A 74 -0.13 -7.23 -14.56
C ILE A 74 1.38 -7.09 -14.80
N LEU A 75 2.23 -7.70 -13.95
CA LEU A 75 3.67 -7.42 -13.95
C LEU A 75 4.35 -7.83 -15.26
N ASP A 76 4.06 -9.02 -15.78
CA ASP A 76 4.66 -9.52 -17.03
C ASP A 76 4.33 -8.60 -18.23
N GLU A 77 3.06 -8.17 -18.34
CA GLU A 77 2.61 -7.28 -19.41
C GLU A 77 3.23 -5.89 -19.28
N PHE A 78 3.27 -5.36 -18.04
CA PHE A 78 3.87 -4.06 -17.76
C PHE A 78 5.37 -4.05 -18.06
N GLU A 79 6.10 -5.09 -17.66
CA GLU A 79 7.53 -5.25 -17.95
C GLU A 79 7.78 -5.32 -19.46
N ALA A 80 7.03 -6.14 -20.19
CA ALA A 80 7.14 -6.23 -21.65
C ALA A 80 6.89 -4.88 -22.33
N TYR A 81 5.92 -4.10 -21.84
CA TYR A 81 5.64 -2.76 -22.33
C TYR A 81 6.78 -1.77 -22.04
N ALA A 82 7.30 -1.78 -20.80
CA ALA A 82 8.36 -0.90 -20.33
C ALA A 82 9.69 -1.14 -21.06
N ASN A 83 9.98 -2.39 -21.43
CA ASN A 83 11.18 -2.76 -22.19
C ASN A 83 11.23 -2.21 -23.63
N ARG A 84 10.17 -1.54 -24.09
CA ARG A 84 10.14 -0.87 -25.41
C ARG A 84 10.74 0.53 -25.37
N PHE A 85 11.12 1.03 -24.19
CA PHE A 85 11.72 2.35 -24.00
C PHE A 85 13.22 2.23 -23.71
N THR A 86 13.99 3.26 -24.08
CA THR A 86 15.40 3.38 -23.69
C THR A 86 15.49 4.23 -22.42
N PHE A 87 16.04 3.67 -21.35
CA PHE A 87 16.24 4.37 -20.08
C PHE A 87 17.58 5.11 -20.07
N GLY A 88 17.55 6.42 -19.85
CA GLY A 88 18.73 7.27 -19.67
C GLY A 88 19.01 7.55 -18.20
N ALA A 89 20.27 7.89 -17.87
CA ALA A 89 20.61 8.34 -16.53
C ALA A 89 19.87 9.67 -16.21
N PRO A 90 19.37 9.85 -14.97
CA PRO A 90 18.73 11.10 -14.58
C PRO A 90 19.73 12.26 -14.68
N GLN A 91 19.28 13.38 -15.23
CA GLN A 91 20.03 14.63 -15.27
C GLN A 91 19.53 15.56 -14.17
N ARG A 92 20.42 16.40 -13.65
CA ARG A 92 20.09 17.41 -12.63
C ARG A 92 19.34 18.58 -13.25
#